data_AF-A0A420WFG2-F1
#
_entry.id   AF-A0A420WFG2-F1
#
_cell.length_a   1.000
_cell.length_b   1.000
_cell.length_c   1.000
_cell.angle_alpha   90.00
_cell.angle_beta   90.00
_cell.angle_gamma   90.00
#
_symmetry.space_group_name_H-M   'P 1'
#
loop_
_entity.id
_entity.type
_entity.pdbx_description
1 polymer ?
#
loop_
_entity_poly.entity_id
_entity_poly.type
_entity_poly.pdbx_seq_one_letter_code
_entity_poly.pdbx_strand_id
1 'polypeptide(L)'
;MERTWNEDWIFEGYETLLKAHLKSISSYYVYALCRPSGEPFYIGKGKGLRALNHISEAKQGPRLFQNNPHKNNIIRKIRRNGEAVYYKLADIFEGEDACLDFEHRLIEHYKRFCDGGCLSNLDPGRGSARGPAPLSKARHGATLSGAPQNNPKRAILNRFLQSIGGVESVPIKPFGQIKLQHSVPHTQNRKPTKRSAYALIASASAHELILEEGVVIPRHFVFEGVEGILENGVCRDILKSGMATLNPAKHPKDEHFILAAKQIEILERLYGAERLSEFGLVVG
;
A
#
# COMPACT_ATOMS: atom_id res chain seq x y z
N MET A 1 38.30 0.37 -12.87
CA MET A 1 38.12 1.83 -12.83
C MET A 1 36.64 2.09 -12.57
N GLU A 2 36.29 2.61 -11.39
CA GLU A 2 34.91 3.01 -11.12
C GLU A 2 34.58 4.25 -11.95
N ARG A 3 33.58 4.18 -12.83
CA ARG A 3 33.06 5.36 -13.52
C ARG A 3 32.35 6.25 -12.50
N THR A 4 32.96 7.37 -12.13
CA THR A 4 32.31 8.45 -11.39
C THR A 4 31.36 9.18 -12.33
N TRP A 5 30.11 9.36 -11.91
CA TRP A 5 29.15 10.13 -12.67
C TRP A 5 29.37 11.62 -12.40
N ASN A 6 29.67 12.39 -13.44
CA ASN A 6 30.00 13.81 -13.35
C ASN A 6 28.76 14.72 -13.53
N GLU A 7 27.57 14.20 -13.24
CA GLU A 7 26.28 14.87 -13.45
C GLU A 7 25.87 15.10 -14.92
N ASP A 8 26.72 14.69 -15.86
CA ASP A 8 26.42 14.73 -17.29
C ASP A 8 25.50 13.59 -17.71
N TRP A 9 24.47 13.93 -18.48
CA TRP A 9 23.54 12.99 -19.10
C TRP A 9 23.90 12.84 -20.58
N ILE A 10 24.14 11.61 -21.03
CA ILE A 10 24.47 11.32 -22.45
C ILE A 10 23.27 11.53 -23.39
N PHE A 11 22.07 11.65 -22.84
CA PHE A 11 20.86 11.99 -23.57
C PHE A 11 19.90 12.73 -22.64
N GLU A 12 19.24 13.75 -23.15
CA GLU A 12 18.08 14.38 -22.52
C GLU A 12 17.00 14.70 -23.57
N GLY A 13 15.74 14.43 -23.26
CA GLY A 13 14.65 14.73 -24.20
C GLY A 13 13.33 14.04 -23.91
N TYR A 14 12.40 14.16 -24.85
CA TYR A 14 11.07 13.57 -24.77
C TYR A 14 10.97 12.25 -25.55
N GLU A 15 9.82 11.58 -25.41
CA GLU A 15 9.55 10.22 -25.91
C GLU A 15 10.01 9.98 -27.36
N THR A 16 9.71 10.88 -28.30
CA THR A 16 10.07 10.71 -29.72
C THR A 16 11.58 10.66 -29.94
N LEU A 17 12.33 11.58 -29.30
CA LEU A 17 13.78 11.64 -29.39
C LEU A 17 14.42 10.45 -28.69
N LEU A 18 13.92 10.11 -27.49
CA LEU A 18 14.41 8.96 -26.74
C LEU A 18 14.18 7.66 -27.52
N LYS A 19 13.02 7.49 -28.15
CA LYS A 19 12.71 6.30 -28.96
C LYS A 19 13.66 6.13 -30.14
N ALA A 20 14.03 7.23 -30.81
CA ALA A 20 15.01 7.19 -31.87
C ALA A 20 16.40 6.80 -31.34
N HIS A 21 16.81 7.41 -30.22
CA HIS A 21 18.10 7.14 -29.58
C HIS A 21 18.21 5.70 -29.04
N LEU A 22 17.16 5.17 -28.41
CA LEU A 22 17.15 3.79 -27.89
C LEU A 22 17.20 2.73 -28.99
N LYS A 23 16.79 3.03 -30.24
CA LYS A 23 16.90 2.07 -31.35
C LYS A 23 18.35 1.79 -31.74
N SER A 24 19.28 2.72 -31.51
CA SER A 24 20.70 2.51 -31.76
C SER A 24 21.44 1.85 -30.59
N ILE A 25 20.75 1.56 -29.47
CA ILE A 25 21.36 0.97 -28.27
C ILE A 25 20.89 -0.48 -28.13
N SER A 26 21.83 -1.43 -28.29
CA SER A 26 21.59 -2.86 -28.05
C SER A 26 21.92 -3.31 -26.63
N SER A 27 22.62 -2.47 -25.87
CA SER A 27 23.16 -2.77 -24.53
C SER A 27 22.24 -2.31 -23.39
N TYR A 28 22.65 -2.52 -22.14
CA TYR A 28 21.95 -2.00 -20.96
C TYR A 28 22.22 -0.50 -20.80
N TYR A 29 21.28 0.22 -20.19
CA TYR A 29 21.42 1.65 -19.92
C TYR A 29 20.76 2.02 -18.60
N VAL A 30 21.24 3.09 -17.97
CA VAL A 30 20.61 3.71 -16.79
C VAL A 30 19.93 5.00 -17.20
N TYR A 31 18.69 5.19 -16.74
CA TYR A 31 17.83 6.31 -17.11
C TYR A 31 17.13 6.95 -15.92
N ALA A 32 16.75 8.21 -16.09
CA ALA A 32 15.84 8.94 -15.22
C ALA A 32 14.52 9.24 -15.93
N LEU A 33 13.41 9.06 -15.22
CA LEU A 33 12.15 9.73 -15.54
C LEU A 33 12.09 11.03 -14.73
N CYS A 34 11.85 12.12 -15.44
CA CYS A 34 11.91 13.46 -14.90
C CYS A 34 10.57 14.18 -15.07
N ARG A 35 10.31 15.13 -14.17
CA ARG A 35 9.24 16.12 -14.33
C ARG A 35 9.53 16.99 -15.56
N PRO A 36 8.54 17.73 -16.08
CA PRO A 36 8.77 18.71 -17.13
C PRO A 36 9.85 19.74 -16.79
N SER A 37 10.06 20.02 -15.49
CA SER A 37 11.14 20.88 -14.97
C SER A 37 12.55 20.28 -15.09
N GLY A 38 12.68 19.02 -15.54
CA GLY A 38 13.96 18.30 -15.59
C GLY A 38 14.33 17.59 -14.29
N GLU A 39 13.59 17.78 -13.20
CA GLU A 39 13.85 17.15 -11.90
C GLU A 39 13.57 15.63 -11.96
N PRO A 40 14.54 14.76 -11.62
CA PRO A 40 14.33 13.32 -11.56
C PRO A 40 13.32 12.93 -10.49
N PHE A 41 12.42 12.01 -10.82
CA PHE A 41 11.51 11.39 -9.83
C PHE A 41 11.60 9.86 -9.83
N TYR A 42 12.36 9.25 -10.73
CA TYR A 42 12.58 7.81 -10.77
C TYR A 42 13.87 7.52 -11.54
N ILE A 43 14.72 6.66 -10.99
CA ILE A 43 15.89 6.11 -11.69
C ILE A 43 15.62 4.64 -12.00
N GLY A 44 16.03 4.16 -13.17
CA GLY A 44 15.88 2.76 -13.54
C GLY A 44 16.98 2.28 -14.46
N LYS A 45 17.25 0.98 -14.44
CA LYS A 45 17.96 0.29 -15.53
C LYS A 45 17.00 -0.20 -16.62
N GLY A 46 17.48 -0.22 -17.86
CA GLY A 46 16.71 -0.65 -19.00
C GLY A 46 17.54 -1.33 -20.09
N LYS A 47 16.83 -2.03 -20.97
CA LYS A 47 17.30 -2.52 -22.27
C LYS A 47 16.16 -2.35 -23.27
N GLY A 48 16.47 -2.09 -24.54
CA GLY A 48 15.47 -1.81 -25.57
C GLY A 48 14.60 -0.61 -25.18
N LEU A 49 13.27 -0.76 -25.20
CA LEU A 49 12.31 0.34 -24.93
C LEU A 49 11.82 0.41 -23.47
N ARG A 50 12.55 -0.18 -22.51
CA ARG A 50 12.11 -0.28 -21.10
C ARG A 50 11.70 1.05 -20.49
N ALA A 51 12.47 2.13 -20.72
CA ALA A 51 12.18 3.46 -20.20
C ALA A 51 10.82 4.01 -20.70
N LEU A 52 10.45 3.71 -21.95
CA LEU A 52 9.19 4.15 -22.56
C LEU A 52 7.98 3.35 -22.07
N ASN A 53 8.17 2.06 -21.76
CA ASN A 53 7.09 1.17 -21.33
C ASN A 53 6.37 1.65 -20.05
N HIS A 54 7.01 2.51 -19.24
CA HIS A 54 6.40 3.08 -18.03
C HIS A 54 5.15 3.93 -18.28
N ILE A 55 5.08 4.63 -19.43
CA ILE A 55 3.88 5.39 -19.79
C ILE A 55 2.69 4.45 -19.99
N SER A 56 2.92 3.34 -20.71
CA SER A 56 1.91 2.31 -20.95
C SER A 56 1.50 1.60 -19.66
N GLU A 57 2.44 1.29 -18.77
CA GLU A 57 2.15 0.75 -17.43
C GLU A 57 1.23 1.70 -16.62
N ALA A 58 1.50 3.00 -16.66
CA ALA A 58 0.70 3.99 -15.94
C ALA A 58 -0.73 4.10 -16.49
N LYS A 59 -0.94 3.92 -17.81
CA LYS A 59 -2.25 3.96 -18.47
C LYS A 59 -3.17 2.79 -18.10
N GLN A 60 -2.63 1.59 -17.87
CA GLN A 60 -3.40 0.36 -17.69
C GLN A 60 -4.17 0.24 -16.35
N GLY A 61 -4.27 1.33 -15.57
CA GLY A 61 -4.96 1.35 -14.27
C GLY A 61 -4.25 0.51 -13.18
N PRO A 62 -4.74 0.53 -11.93
CA PRO A 62 -4.17 -0.28 -10.85
C PRO A 62 -4.50 -1.76 -11.08
N ARG A 63 -3.67 -2.46 -11.84
CA ARG A 63 -3.61 -3.93 -11.79
C ARG A 63 -2.99 -4.33 -10.46
N LEU A 64 -3.46 -5.42 -9.86
CA LEU A 64 -3.09 -5.93 -8.52
C LEU A 64 -1.58 -6.20 -8.31
N PHE A 65 -0.75 -6.03 -9.35
CA PHE A 65 0.69 -6.32 -9.36
C PHE A 65 1.54 -5.18 -9.94
N GLN A 66 1.08 -3.92 -9.90
CA GLN A 66 1.93 -2.81 -10.37
C GLN A 66 3.12 -2.58 -9.42
N ASN A 67 4.33 -2.84 -9.93
CA ASN A 67 5.61 -2.82 -9.20
C ASN A 67 6.02 -1.44 -8.63
N ASN A 68 5.31 -0.34 -8.90
CA ASN A 68 5.55 0.97 -8.25
C ASN A 68 4.35 1.94 -8.42
N PRO A 69 3.39 1.97 -7.47
CA PRO A 69 2.21 2.84 -7.57
C PRO A 69 2.54 4.33 -7.48
N HIS A 70 3.60 4.71 -6.74
CA HIS A 70 4.00 6.11 -6.58
C HIS A 70 4.52 6.71 -7.90
N LYS A 71 5.44 6.01 -8.56
CA LYS A 71 5.91 6.36 -9.91
C LYS A 71 4.74 6.53 -10.89
N ASN A 72 3.82 5.57 -10.92
CA ASN A 72 2.69 5.60 -11.84
C ASN A 72 1.74 6.78 -11.55
N ASN A 73 1.56 7.14 -10.28
CA ASN A 73 0.75 8.30 -9.90
C ASN A 73 1.41 9.63 -10.34
N ILE A 74 2.74 9.75 -10.26
CA ILE A 74 3.46 10.91 -10.77
C ILE A 74 3.27 11.05 -12.28
N ILE A 75 3.46 9.96 -13.04
CA ILE A 75 3.26 9.93 -14.50
C ILE A 75 1.82 10.33 -14.86
N ARG A 76 0.82 9.79 -14.16
CA ARG A 76 -0.59 10.13 -14.39
C ARG A 76 -0.88 11.61 -14.10
N LYS A 77 -0.26 12.18 -13.06
CA LYS A 77 -0.42 13.60 -12.70
C LYS A 77 0.13 14.50 -13.80
N ILE A 78 1.38 14.26 -14.25
CA ILE A 78 2.01 15.00 -15.35
C ILE A 78 1.10 14.99 -16.58
N ARG A 79 0.61 13.81 -17.00
CA ARG A 79 -0.26 13.70 -18.17
C ARG A 79 -1.62 14.37 -18.00
N ARG A 80 -2.20 14.35 -16.79
CA ARG A 80 -3.47 15.03 -16.50
C ARG A 80 -3.35 16.54 -16.66
N ASN A 81 -2.17 17.09 -16.44
CA ASN A 81 -1.88 18.50 -16.64
C ASN A 81 -1.59 18.87 -18.10
N GLY A 82 -1.69 17.93 -19.04
CA GLY A 82 -1.31 18.15 -20.44
C GLY A 82 0.20 18.15 -20.68
N GLU A 83 1.00 17.76 -19.68
CA GLU A 83 2.46 17.76 -19.76
C GLU A 83 3.00 16.36 -20.15
N ALA A 84 4.28 16.31 -20.53
CA ALA A 84 4.99 15.08 -20.89
C ALA A 84 6.10 14.76 -19.88
N VAL A 85 6.40 13.46 -19.71
CA VAL A 85 7.56 13.02 -18.93
C VAL A 85 8.82 13.36 -19.72
N TYR A 86 9.79 13.97 -19.03
CA TYR A 86 11.11 14.21 -19.58
C TYR A 86 12.04 13.04 -19.23
N TYR A 87 12.96 12.71 -20.11
CA TYR A 87 13.84 11.55 -19.96
C TYR A 87 15.29 11.98 -20.01
N LYS A 88 16.11 11.35 -19.18
CA LYS A 88 17.56 11.46 -19.26
C LYS A 88 18.21 10.08 -19.25
N LEU A 89 19.27 9.86 -20.02
CA LEU A 89 20.11 8.66 -19.95
C LEU A 89 21.47 9.03 -19.39
N ALA A 90 21.91 8.29 -18.38
CA ALA A 90 23.15 8.61 -17.69
C ALA A 90 24.34 7.95 -18.37
N ASP A 91 24.23 6.66 -18.72
CA ASP A 91 25.31 5.91 -19.37
C ASP A 91 24.77 4.58 -19.97
N ILE A 92 25.59 3.93 -20.81
CA ILE A 92 25.35 2.65 -21.49
C ILE A 92 26.41 1.64 -21.04
N PHE A 93 25.97 0.40 -20.81
CA PHE A 93 26.77 -0.69 -20.26
C PHE A 93 26.56 -1.98 -21.04
N GLU A 94 27.65 -2.65 -21.39
CA GLU A 94 27.60 -3.98 -22.00
C GLU A 94 27.09 -5.05 -21.02
N GLY A 95 27.55 -4.97 -19.76
CA GLY A 95 27.17 -5.88 -18.68
C GLY A 95 26.04 -5.34 -17.81
N GLU A 96 25.13 -6.24 -17.42
CA GLU A 96 24.00 -5.90 -16.55
C GLU A 96 24.45 -5.49 -15.14
N ASP A 97 25.48 -6.14 -14.59
CA ASP A 97 25.99 -5.86 -13.24
C ASP A 97 26.58 -4.44 -13.13
N ALA A 98 27.34 -4.01 -14.14
CA ALA A 98 27.87 -2.64 -14.18
C ALA A 98 26.75 -1.60 -14.28
N CYS A 99 25.69 -1.90 -15.04
CA CYS A 99 24.49 -1.07 -15.13
C CYS A 99 23.75 -0.97 -13.79
N LEU A 100 23.58 -2.12 -13.11
CA LEU A 100 22.97 -2.22 -11.78
C LEU A 100 23.74 -1.42 -10.72
N ASP A 101 25.06 -1.53 -10.72
CA ASP A 101 25.92 -0.80 -9.78
C ASP A 101 25.85 0.71 -10.02
N PHE A 102 25.76 1.13 -11.28
CA PHE A 102 25.60 2.54 -11.62
C PHE A 102 24.21 3.07 -11.27
N GLU A 103 23.13 2.30 -11.52
CA GLU A 103 21.76 2.62 -11.08
C GLU A 103 21.72 2.85 -9.57
N HIS A 104 22.36 1.97 -8.79
CA HIS A 104 22.43 2.09 -7.35
C HIS A 104 23.10 3.40 -6.89
N ARG A 105 24.25 3.76 -7.50
CA ARG A 105 24.94 5.03 -7.19
C ARG A 105 24.08 6.26 -7.47
N LEU A 106 23.34 6.27 -8.58
CA LEU A 106 22.41 7.36 -8.87
C LEU A 106 21.26 7.45 -7.88
N ILE A 107 20.71 6.30 -7.45
CA ILE A 107 19.65 6.27 -6.43
C ILE A 107 20.17 6.79 -5.09
N GLU A 108 21.41 6.44 -4.72
CA GLU A 108 22.06 6.93 -3.51
C GLU A 108 22.34 8.44 -3.57
N HIS A 109 22.80 8.94 -4.72
CA HIS A 109 23.05 10.37 -4.94
C HIS A 109 21.76 11.20 -4.82
N TYR A 110 20.72 10.87 -5.59
CA TYR A 110 19.46 11.64 -5.61
C TYR A 110 18.56 11.36 -4.40
N LYS A 111 18.79 10.24 -3.72
CA LYS A 111 18.04 9.70 -2.59
C LYS A 111 16.56 9.43 -2.92
N ARG A 112 16.01 8.41 -2.28
CA ARG A 112 14.56 8.14 -2.35
C ARG A 112 13.82 9.16 -1.51
N PHE A 113 12.55 9.39 -1.82
CA PHE A 113 11.65 10.23 -1.02
C PHE A 113 11.68 9.86 0.46
N CYS A 114 11.87 8.57 0.74
CA CYS A 114 11.94 8.10 2.09
C CYS A 114 13.26 8.38 2.80
N ASP A 115 14.36 8.47 2.06
CA ASP A 115 15.69 8.78 2.58
C ASP A 115 15.97 10.29 2.52
N GLY A 116 14.93 11.11 2.33
CA GLY A 116 15.01 12.57 2.25
C GLY A 116 15.28 13.15 0.85
N GLY A 117 15.18 12.34 -0.21
CA GLY A 117 15.40 12.76 -1.60
C GLY A 117 14.15 12.95 -2.45
N CYS A 118 14.31 12.92 -3.77
CA CYS A 118 13.24 13.17 -4.74
C CYS A 118 12.70 11.90 -5.42
N LEU A 119 13.38 10.76 -5.31
CA LEU A 119 13.06 9.57 -6.11
C LEU A 119 11.88 8.75 -5.54
N SER A 120 11.03 8.27 -6.44
CA SER A 120 9.90 7.37 -6.17
C SER A 120 10.26 5.88 -6.22
N ASN A 121 11.55 5.53 -6.35
CA ASN A 121 12.06 4.17 -6.30
C ASN A 121 11.63 3.45 -5.00
N LEU A 122 11.20 2.18 -5.11
CA LEU A 122 10.82 1.37 -3.94
C LEU A 122 12.00 0.64 -3.29
N ASP A 123 13.02 0.34 -4.09
CA ASP A 123 14.22 -0.41 -3.71
C ASP A 123 15.44 0.54 -3.81
N PRO A 124 16.44 0.43 -2.92
CA PRO A 124 17.66 1.24 -3.03
C PRO A 124 18.56 0.89 -4.23
N GLY A 125 18.30 -0.17 -5.00
CA GLY A 125 19.14 -0.65 -6.10
C GLY A 125 19.85 -1.97 -5.79
N ARG A 126 20.58 -2.55 -6.76
CA ARG A 126 21.23 -3.89 -6.71
C ARG A 126 20.29 -5.11 -6.59
N GLY A 127 19.14 -5.08 -7.26
CA GLY A 127 18.31 -6.28 -7.48
C GLY A 127 18.01 -7.11 -6.22
N SER A 128 17.09 -6.67 -5.37
CA SER A 128 16.38 -7.54 -4.41
C SER A 128 17.19 -8.32 -3.35
N ALA A 129 18.38 -7.87 -2.95
CA ALA A 129 19.12 -8.46 -1.80
C ALA A 129 18.86 -7.74 -0.46
N ARG A 130 18.40 -6.50 -0.47
CA ARG A 130 17.89 -5.79 0.71
C ARG A 130 16.45 -5.40 0.41
N GLY A 131 15.51 -6.06 1.09
CA GLY A 131 14.07 -5.91 0.86
C GLY A 131 13.56 -4.45 0.83
N PRO A 132 12.27 -4.26 0.50
CA PRO A 132 11.68 -2.94 0.21
C PRO A 132 12.00 -1.89 1.28
N ALA A 133 12.12 -0.63 0.84
CA ALA A 133 12.50 0.54 1.65
C ALA A 133 12.06 0.46 3.14
N PRO A 134 12.96 0.71 4.11
CA PRO A 134 12.63 0.75 5.53
C PRO A 134 11.43 1.65 5.86
N LEU A 135 11.18 2.66 5.04
CA LEU A 135 10.05 3.59 5.17
C LEU A 135 8.77 3.18 4.49
N SER A 136 8.77 2.23 3.55
CA SER A 136 7.54 1.52 3.19
C SER A 136 7.07 0.70 4.40
N LYS A 137 8.01 0.13 5.15
CA LYS A 137 7.76 -0.51 6.45
C LYS A 137 7.51 0.50 7.59
N ALA A 138 8.11 1.70 7.61
CA ALA A 138 7.93 2.68 8.69
C ALA A 138 6.71 3.60 8.49
N ARG A 139 6.29 3.93 7.26
CA ARG A 139 4.98 4.56 7.00
C ARG A 139 3.84 3.56 7.17
N HIS A 140 4.08 2.27 6.92
CA HIS A 140 3.17 1.24 7.43
C HIS A 140 3.24 1.24 8.96
N GLY A 141 4.37 0.93 9.61
CA GLY A 141 4.50 0.87 11.08
C GLY A 141 3.95 2.07 11.86
N ALA A 142 4.36 3.31 11.53
CA ALA A 142 3.95 4.52 12.25
C ALA A 142 2.47 4.86 12.09
N THR A 143 1.84 4.48 10.97
CA THR A 143 0.38 4.65 10.79
C THR A 143 -0.42 3.44 11.26
N LEU A 144 0.27 2.35 11.62
CA LEU A 144 -0.33 1.08 11.96
C LEU A 144 -0.30 0.75 13.46
N SER A 145 0.51 1.43 14.27
CA SER A 145 0.50 1.27 15.74
C SER A 145 0.57 2.59 16.54
N GLY A 146 0.87 3.73 15.91
CA GLY A 146 1.06 5.01 16.60
C GLY A 146 -0.14 5.95 16.53
N ALA A 147 -0.33 6.77 17.57
CA ALA A 147 -1.22 7.93 17.55
C ALA A 147 -0.62 9.00 16.62
N PRO A 148 -1.16 9.22 15.41
CA PRO A 148 -0.61 10.25 14.53
C PRO A 148 -0.91 11.61 15.16
N GLN A 149 0.11 12.39 15.50
CA GLN A 149 -0.06 13.73 16.12
C GLN A 149 -1.01 14.63 15.31
N ASN A 150 -1.10 14.41 13.99
CA ASN A 150 -1.94 15.21 13.08
C ASN A 150 -3.30 14.56 12.73
N ASN A 151 -3.74 13.52 13.44
CA ASN A 151 -5.02 12.86 13.18
C ASN A 151 -5.68 12.33 14.46
N PRO A 152 -6.35 13.20 15.25
CA PRO A 152 -6.91 12.85 16.55
C PRO A 152 -7.99 11.76 16.44
N LYS A 153 -8.84 11.80 15.41
CA LYS A 153 -9.86 10.76 15.15
C LYS A 153 -9.22 9.37 14.99
N ARG A 154 -8.12 9.30 14.25
CA ARG A 154 -7.39 8.04 14.08
C ARG A 154 -6.69 7.60 15.35
N ALA A 155 -6.16 8.53 16.15
CA ALA A 155 -5.55 8.20 17.44
C ALA A 155 -6.57 7.56 18.40
N ILE A 156 -7.80 8.09 18.47
CA ILE A 156 -8.90 7.52 19.27
C ILE A 156 -9.18 6.07 18.87
N LEU A 157 -9.44 5.82 17.57
CA LEU A 157 -9.72 4.47 17.09
C LEU A 157 -8.52 3.52 17.25
N ASN A 158 -7.28 4.02 17.10
CA ASN A 158 -6.09 3.23 17.36
C ASN A 158 -6.02 2.81 18.84
N ARG A 159 -6.27 3.72 19.79
CA ARG A 159 -6.31 3.39 21.23
C ARG A 159 -7.40 2.36 21.54
N PHE A 160 -8.58 2.53 20.97
CA PHE A 160 -9.68 1.57 21.12
C PHE A 160 -9.28 0.17 20.64
N LEU A 161 -8.63 0.09 19.48
CA LEU A 161 -8.17 -1.20 19.00
C LEU A 161 -7.05 -1.80 19.86
N GLN A 162 -6.14 -0.97 20.37
CA GLN A 162 -5.06 -1.43 21.25
C GLN A 162 -5.58 -1.95 22.59
N SER A 163 -6.72 -1.44 23.10
CA SER A 163 -7.35 -2.01 24.30
C SER A 163 -7.89 -3.42 24.05
N ILE A 164 -8.30 -3.74 22.83
CA ILE A 164 -8.65 -5.11 22.39
C ILE A 164 -7.36 -5.92 22.23
N GLY A 165 -6.43 -5.46 21.38
CA GLY A 165 -5.13 -6.09 21.25
C GLY A 165 -4.21 -5.43 20.23
N GLY A 166 -2.91 -5.71 20.38
CA GLY A 166 -1.88 -5.17 19.49
C GLY A 166 -2.00 -5.70 18.07
N VAL A 167 -2.00 -4.78 17.09
CA VAL A 167 -1.92 -5.11 15.67
C VAL A 167 -0.78 -4.38 14.98
N GLU A 168 -0.12 -5.08 14.06
CA GLU A 168 0.84 -4.47 13.13
C GLU A 168 0.14 -3.65 12.03
N SER A 169 -1.18 -3.79 11.86
CA SER A 169 -1.97 -3.04 10.89
C SER A 169 -3.39 -2.75 11.34
N VAL A 170 -3.75 -1.47 11.50
CA VAL A 170 -5.07 -1.04 11.96
C VAL A 170 -6.16 -1.45 10.93
N PRO A 171 -7.11 -2.32 11.31
CA PRO A 171 -8.23 -2.78 10.48
C PRO A 171 -9.44 -1.85 10.52
N ILE A 172 -9.43 -0.82 11.36
CA ILE A 172 -10.48 0.20 11.48
C ILE A 172 -9.92 1.57 11.12
N LYS A 173 -10.72 2.44 10.50
CA LYS A 173 -10.33 3.80 10.12
C LYS A 173 -11.45 4.79 10.38
N PRO A 174 -11.15 6.09 10.59
CA PRO A 174 -12.20 7.09 10.65
C PRO A 174 -13.00 7.14 9.35
N PHE A 175 -14.32 7.21 9.46
CA PHE A 175 -15.20 7.40 8.32
C PHE A 175 -14.83 8.71 7.59
N GLY A 176 -14.84 8.67 6.25
CA GLY A 176 -14.39 9.78 5.40
C GLY A 176 -12.88 9.82 5.09
N GLN A 177 -12.04 9.07 5.82
CA GLN A 177 -10.59 8.99 5.52
C GLN A 177 -10.22 7.85 4.56
N ILE A 178 -11.21 7.08 4.10
CA ILE A 178 -11.04 6.04 3.09
C ILE A 178 -12.09 6.14 1.99
N LYS A 179 -11.70 5.77 0.78
CA LYS A 179 -12.66 5.47 -0.28
C LYS A 179 -13.26 4.10 -0.01
N LEU A 180 -14.48 4.09 0.50
CA LEU A 180 -15.19 2.86 0.82
C LEU A 180 -15.59 2.11 -0.45
N GLN A 181 -15.50 0.79 -0.40
CA GLN A 181 -15.90 -0.12 -1.48
C GLN A 181 -16.73 -1.25 -0.89
N HIS A 182 -17.63 -1.81 -1.69
CA HIS A 182 -18.36 -3.02 -1.29
C HIS A 182 -17.40 -4.14 -0.92
N SER A 183 -17.74 -4.84 0.16
CA SER A 183 -16.95 -5.96 0.64
C SER A 183 -17.08 -7.12 -0.34
N VAL A 184 -15.93 -7.67 -0.75
CA VAL A 184 -15.86 -8.85 -1.62
C VAL A 184 -14.79 -9.79 -1.08
N PRO A 185 -14.93 -11.11 -1.20
CA PRO A 185 -13.87 -12.02 -0.75
C PRO A 185 -12.51 -11.69 -1.40
N HIS A 186 -11.44 -11.78 -0.62
CA HIS A 186 -10.07 -11.68 -1.13
C HIS A 186 -9.79 -12.75 -2.22
N THR A 187 -9.02 -12.41 -3.25
CA THR A 187 -8.76 -13.32 -4.39
C THR A 187 -7.89 -14.52 -4.00
N GLN A 188 -6.85 -14.29 -3.21
CA GLN A 188 -6.00 -15.33 -2.64
C GLN A 188 -6.62 -15.94 -1.38
N ASN A 189 -6.30 -17.21 -1.09
CA ASN A 189 -6.70 -17.85 0.17
C ASN A 189 -6.16 -17.09 1.38
N ARG A 190 -7.02 -16.97 2.41
CA ARG A 190 -6.72 -16.31 3.67
C ARG A 190 -7.09 -17.24 4.81
N LYS A 191 -6.27 -17.28 5.85
CA LYS A 191 -6.60 -17.95 7.11
C LYS A 191 -7.20 -16.92 8.07
N PRO A 192 -8.02 -17.34 9.04
CA PRO A 192 -8.44 -16.47 10.13
C PRO A 192 -7.25 -15.85 10.85
N THR A 193 -7.34 -14.57 11.21
CA THR A 193 -6.25 -13.83 11.88
C THR A 193 -6.77 -13.01 13.06
N LYS A 194 -5.90 -12.75 14.04
CA LYS A 194 -6.20 -11.85 15.16
C LYS A 194 -6.66 -10.47 14.69
N ARG A 195 -6.02 -9.92 13.66
CA ARG A 195 -6.41 -8.63 13.06
C ARG A 195 -7.88 -8.61 12.60
N SER A 196 -8.31 -9.65 11.90
CA SER A 196 -9.70 -9.78 11.44
C SER A 196 -10.66 -9.96 12.61
N ALA A 197 -10.26 -10.75 13.63
CA ALA A 197 -11.05 -10.91 14.85
C ALA A 197 -11.23 -9.58 15.59
N TYR A 198 -10.15 -8.81 15.78
CA TYR A 198 -10.19 -7.54 16.51
C TYR A 198 -11.05 -6.50 15.81
N ALA A 199 -11.12 -6.54 14.48
CA ALA A 199 -12.01 -5.68 13.70
C ALA A 199 -13.49 -5.97 13.98
N LEU A 200 -13.87 -7.26 14.01
CA LEU A 200 -15.24 -7.68 14.33
C LEU A 200 -15.58 -7.38 15.80
N ILE A 201 -14.67 -7.70 16.72
CA ILE A 201 -14.79 -7.40 18.16
C ILE A 201 -14.94 -5.91 18.42
N ALA A 202 -14.15 -5.06 17.74
CA ALA A 202 -14.25 -3.61 17.89
C ALA A 202 -15.63 -3.08 17.51
N SER A 203 -16.19 -3.53 16.39
CA SER A 203 -17.53 -3.10 15.98
C SER A 203 -18.62 -3.68 16.87
N ALA A 204 -18.50 -4.96 17.27
CA ALA A 204 -19.46 -5.58 18.18
C ALA A 204 -19.49 -4.88 19.55
N SER A 205 -18.31 -4.57 20.11
CA SER A 205 -18.17 -3.87 21.38
C SER A 205 -18.69 -2.44 21.31
N ALA A 206 -18.44 -1.71 20.23
CA ALA A 206 -18.97 -0.36 20.03
C ALA A 206 -20.50 -0.30 19.89
N HIS A 207 -21.15 -1.44 19.63
CA HIS A 207 -22.61 -1.57 19.58
C HIS A 207 -23.19 -2.39 20.75
N GLU A 208 -22.36 -2.73 21.74
CA GLU A 208 -22.79 -3.50 22.92
C GLU A 208 -23.49 -4.83 22.55
N LEU A 209 -22.99 -5.52 21.51
CA LEU A 209 -23.59 -6.76 21.02
C LEU A 209 -23.12 -7.98 21.81
N ILE A 210 -24.02 -8.96 21.98
CA ILE A 210 -23.68 -10.31 22.43
C ILE A 210 -23.40 -11.20 21.21
N LEU A 211 -22.28 -11.90 21.22
CA LEU A 211 -21.87 -12.84 20.18
C LEU A 211 -22.59 -14.17 20.36
N GLU A 212 -23.80 -14.22 19.86
CA GLU A 212 -24.60 -15.45 19.70
C GLU A 212 -24.80 -15.78 18.22
N GLU A 213 -25.22 -17.03 17.93
CA GLU A 213 -25.46 -17.45 16.56
C GLU A 213 -26.49 -16.53 15.86
N GLY A 214 -26.10 -15.97 14.72
CA GLY A 214 -26.91 -15.03 13.96
C GLY A 214 -26.65 -13.56 14.29
N VAL A 215 -25.73 -13.25 15.23
CA VAL A 215 -25.38 -11.86 15.56
C VAL A 215 -24.98 -11.08 14.30
N VAL A 216 -25.51 -9.86 14.19
CA VAL A 216 -25.30 -8.95 13.06
C VAL A 216 -24.38 -7.83 13.50
N ILE A 217 -23.14 -7.84 13.02
CA ILE A 217 -22.11 -6.85 13.36
C ILE A 217 -22.04 -5.81 12.23
N PRO A 218 -22.41 -4.53 12.49
CA PRO A 218 -22.31 -3.49 11.48
C PRO A 218 -20.86 -3.24 11.05
N ARG A 219 -20.65 -2.83 9.79
CA ARG A 219 -19.32 -2.46 9.30
C ARG A 219 -18.86 -1.09 9.83
N HIS A 220 -19.82 -0.18 10.04
CA HIS A 220 -19.64 1.18 10.56
C HIS A 220 -20.07 1.22 12.03
N PHE A 221 -19.38 1.99 12.86
CA PHE A 221 -19.67 2.14 14.28
C PHE A 221 -19.24 3.53 14.77
N VAL A 222 -19.60 3.89 16.01
CA VAL A 222 -19.15 5.13 16.67
C VAL A 222 -18.46 4.77 17.97
N PHE A 223 -17.28 5.36 18.22
CA PHE A 223 -16.54 5.20 19.47
C PHE A 223 -15.97 6.55 19.92
N GLU A 224 -16.25 6.95 21.17
CA GLU A 224 -15.84 8.27 21.72
C GLU A 224 -16.18 9.45 20.77
N GLY A 225 -17.36 9.41 20.14
CA GLY A 225 -17.80 10.43 19.18
C GLY A 225 -17.09 10.40 17.82
N VAL A 226 -16.24 9.41 17.56
CA VAL A 226 -15.58 9.20 16.27
C VAL A 226 -16.29 8.10 15.49
N GLU A 227 -16.81 8.44 14.31
CA GLU A 227 -17.28 7.45 13.34
C GLU A 227 -16.11 6.60 12.83
N GLY A 228 -16.14 5.30 13.14
CA GLY A 228 -15.21 4.28 12.71
C GLY A 228 -15.82 3.37 11.64
N ILE A 229 -14.97 2.78 10.81
CA ILE A 229 -15.39 1.78 9.83
C ILE A 229 -14.33 0.71 9.63
N LEU A 230 -14.77 -0.54 9.45
CA LEU A 230 -13.89 -1.64 9.05
C LEU A 230 -13.39 -1.39 7.61
N GLU A 231 -12.06 -1.29 7.46
CA GLU A 231 -11.45 -0.92 6.19
C GLU A 231 -11.57 -2.03 5.14
N ASN A 232 -11.55 -1.66 3.85
CA ASN A 232 -11.77 -2.61 2.75
C ASN A 232 -10.90 -3.87 2.88
N GLY A 233 -9.60 -3.73 3.19
CA GLY A 233 -8.67 -4.86 3.29
C GLY A 233 -9.12 -5.91 4.30
N VAL A 234 -9.41 -5.51 5.54
CA VAL A 234 -9.85 -6.45 6.58
C VAL A 234 -11.18 -7.12 6.22
N CYS A 235 -12.13 -6.39 5.63
CA CYS A 235 -13.41 -6.97 5.21
C CYS A 235 -13.22 -8.10 4.19
N ARG A 236 -12.32 -7.91 3.22
CA ARG A 236 -12.02 -8.96 2.23
C ARG A 236 -11.40 -10.20 2.87
N ASP A 237 -10.52 -10.00 3.85
CA ASP A 237 -9.87 -11.08 4.57
C ASP A 237 -10.86 -11.83 5.48
N ILE A 238 -11.76 -11.13 6.18
CA ILE A 238 -12.85 -11.72 6.98
C ILE A 238 -13.68 -12.67 6.11
N LEU A 239 -14.15 -12.20 4.96
CA LEU A 239 -14.99 -12.99 4.07
C LEU A 239 -14.24 -14.19 3.49
N LYS A 240 -13.00 -13.99 3.04
CA LYS A 240 -12.22 -15.06 2.40
C LYS A 240 -11.76 -16.13 3.37
N SER A 241 -11.48 -15.76 4.62
CA SER A 241 -11.12 -16.70 5.67
C SER A 241 -12.32 -17.40 6.31
N GLY A 242 -13.54 -17.05 5.91
CA GLY A 242 -14.77 -17.63 6.43
C GLY A 242 -15.12 -17.18 7.85
N MET A 243 -14.52 -16.08 8.34
CA MET A 243 -14.74 -15.57 9.70
C MET A 243 -16.10 -14.93 9.89
N ALA A 244 -16.76 -14.49 8.82
CA ALA A 244 -18.14 -14.01 8.85
C ALA A 244 -18.77 -14.14 7.46
N THR A 245 -20.09 -14.10 7.40
CA THR A 245 -20.85 -13.96 6.15
C THR A 245 -21.24 -12.50 5.95
N LEU A 246 -21.22 -12.01 4.71
CA LEU A 246 -21.65 -10.65 4.40
C LEU A 246 -23.17 -10.60 4.24
N ASN A 247 -23.84 -9.68 4.93
CA ASN A 247 -25.15 -9.18 4.56
C ASN A 247 -24.96 -7.88 3.75
N PRO A 248 -25.12 -7.91 2.42
CA PRO A 248 -24.84 -6.77 1.57
C PRO A 248 -25.88 -5.66 1.77
N ALA A 249 -25.46 -4.42 1.54
CA ALA A 249 -26.35 -3.26 1.54
C ALA A 249 -26.14 -2.42 0.28
N LYS A 250 -27.07 -1.50 0.00
CA LYS A 250 -26.98 -0.59 -1.16
C LYS A 250 -25.74 0.29 -1.09
N HIS A 251 -25.38 0.76 0.10
CA HIS A 251 -24.17 1.55 0.31
C HIS A 251 -23.17 0.75 1.14
N PRO A 252 -21.86 0.75 0.80
CA PRO A 252 -20.87 -0.08 1.51
C PRO A 252 -20.74 0.23 3.01
N LYS A 253 -21.17 1.42 3.46
CA LYS A 253 -21.17 1.82 4.88
C LYS A 253 -22.11 0.95 5.71
N ASP A 254 -23.22 0.55 5.10
CA ASP A 254 -24.35 -0.09 5.75
C ASP A 254 -24.30 -1.62 5.62
N GLU A 255 -23.17 -2.17 5.17
CA GLU A 255 -22.93 -3.61 5.15
C GLU A 255 -22.82 -4.15 6.58
N HIS A 256 -23.28 -5.39 6.77
CA HIS A 256 -23.17 -6.08 8.05
C HIS A 256 -22.49 -7.43 7.88
N PHE A 257 -21.86 -7.90 8.95
CA PHE A 257 -21.28 -9.24 9.05
C PHE A 257 -22.16 -10.10 9.96
N ILE A 258 -22.52 -11.28 9.51
CA ILE A 258 -23.31 -12.25 10.29
C ILE A 258 -22.38 -13.38 10.72
N LEU A 259 -22.39 -13.72 12.01
CA LEU A 259 -21.64 -14.84 12.56
C LEU A 259 -22.56 -16.03 12.86
N ALA A 260 -22.22 -17.19 12.34
CA ALA A 260 -22.74 -18.49 12.79
C ALA A 260 -21.93 -19.01 14.00
N ALA A 261 -22.42 -20.05 14.69
CA ALA A 261 -21.74 -20.64 15.85
C ALA A 261 -20.25 -20.96 15.59
N LYS A 262 -19.94 -21.64 14.47
CA LYS A 262 -18.57 -21.95 14.06
C LYS A 262 -17.65 -20.74 13.87
N GLN A 263 -18.22 -19.56 13.56
CA GLN A 263 -17.46 -18.33 13.36
C GLN A 263 -17.17 -17.65 14.70
N ILE A 264 -18.06 -17.79 15.67
CA ILE A 264 -17.86 -17.36 17.06
C ILE A 264 -16.73 -18.19 17.69
N GLU A 265 -16.74 -19.51 17.51
CA GLU A 265 -15.64 -20.40 17.94
C GLU A 265 -14.27 -19.95 17.37
N ILE A 266 -14.24 -19.43 16.14
CA ILE A 266 -13.01 -18.89 15.55
C ILE A 266 -12.54 -17.65 16.31
N LEU A 267 -13.47 -16.75 16.70
CA LEU A 267 -13.14 -15.57 17.50
C LEU A 267 -12.64 -15.97 18.89
N GLU A 268 -13.33 -16.89 19.57
CA GLU A 268 -12.92 -17.43 20.86
C GLU A 268 -11.52 -18.04 20.80
N ARG A 269 -11.21 -18.84 19.78
CA ARG A 269 -9.87 -19.42 19.61
C ARG A 269 -8.79 -18.37 19.34
N LEU A 270 -9.11 -17.30 18.61
CA LEU A 270 -8.12 -16.27 18.23
C LEU A 270 -7.89 -15.23 19.33
N TYR A 271 -8.92 -14.91 20.11
CA TYR A 271 -8.89 -13.85 21.12
C TYR A 271 -8.87 -14.38 22.56
N GLY A 272 -9.54 -15.50 22.81
CA GLY A 272 -9.80 -16.08 24.13
C GLY A 272 -11.24 -15.82 24.56
N ALA A 273 -11.96 -16.86 24.97
CA ALA A 273 -13.35 -16.75 25.45
C ALA A 273 -13.46 -15.87 26.71
N GLU A 274 -12.53 -16.01 27.66
CA GLU A 274 -12.44 -15.16 28.86
C GLU A 274 -12.31 -13.68 28.49
N ARG A 275 -11.45 -13.35 27.52
CA ARG A 275 -11.28 -11.97 27.05
C ARG A 275 -12.50 -11.44 26.30
N LEU A 276 -13.26 -12.29 25.61
CA LEU A 276 -14.55 -11.87 25.03
C LEU A 276 -15.56 -11.55 26.14
N SER A 277 -15.56 -12.33 27.22
CA SER A 277 -16.44 -12.12 28.38
C SER A 277 -16.08 -10.82 29.12
N GLU A 278 -14.79 -10.51 29.31
CA GLU A 278 -14.32 -9.23 29.86
C GLU A 278 -14.80 -8.01 29.05
N PHE A 279 -14.98 -8.19 27.73
CA PHE A 279 -15.51 -7.17 26.82
C PHE A 279 -17.05 -7.15 26.77
N GLY A 280 -17.72 -7.99 27.57
CA GLY A 280 -19.18 -8.13 27.60
C GLY A 280 -19.76 -8.73 26.32
N LEU A 281 -18.95 -9.43 25.51
CA LEU A 281 -19.35 -9.92 24.20
C LEU A 281 -19.87 -11.36 24.22
N VAL A 282 -19.69 -12.10 25.31
CA VAL A 282 -20.27 -13.44 25.50
C VAL A 282 -20.80 -13.54 26.92
N VAL A 283 -21.86 -14.32 27.10
CA VAL A 283 -22.37 -14.63 28.43
C VAL A 283 -21.41 -15.64 29.06
N GLY A 284 -20.83 -15.27 30.20
CA GLY A 284 -19.91 -16.12 30.97
C GLY A 284 -20.60 -17.29 31.67
#